data_AF-A0A9N8DQJ7-F1
#
_entry.id   AF-A0A9N8DQJ7-F1
#
_cell.length_a   1.000
_cell.length_b   1.000
_cell.length_c   1.000
_cell.angle_alpha   90.00
_cell.angle_beta   90.00
_cell.angle_gamma   90.00
#
_symmetry.space_group_name_H-M   'P 1'
#
loop_
_entity.id
_entity.type
_entity.pdbx_description
1 polymer ?
#
loop_
_entity_poly.entity_id
_entity_poly.type
_entity_poly.pdbx_seq_one_letter_code
_entity_poly.pdbx_strand_id
1 'polypeptide(L)'
;MTSLVAVVGSRSAPLLAICLLFACLAQTNLALSPTQQTTRRVALAQTAIPLIGVLPTFAATAAAEEEYQDGPEGLKYVVTKTGTGPKPQRAQKIQTSYTLWINGFPDDPNNPIKSKQIDSSTKPILGDQPFKVRAGVSQVIRGWDLTLLDMQQGEARRLIVPPELGYGSKGVGPIPGGATLYFEMQLTKVEPLEELTDDAKKWLAEHPL
;
A
#
# COMPACT_ATOMS: atom_id res chain seq x y z
N MET A 1 -19.43 -24.99 27.00
CA MET A 1 -20.89 -25.15 26.79
C MET A 1 -21.61 -24.41 27.91
N THR A 2 -22.58 -23.57 27.55
CA THR A 2 -23.71 -23.04 28.38
C THR A 2 -23.35 -22.21 29.63
N SER A 3 -23.51 -20.87 29.57
CA SER A 3 -24.73 -20.10 29.91
C SER A 3 -25.02 -20.03 31.40
N LEU A 4 -25.06 -18.82 32.00
CA LEU A 4 -26.24 -18.28 32.69
C LEU A 4 -26.02 -16.87 33.28
N VAL A 5 -26.88 -15.95 32.83
CA VAL A 5 -27.74 -15.04 33.64
C VAL A 5 -27.10 -13.93 34.48
N ALA A 6 -27.33 -12.70 34.01
CA ALA A 6 -27.38 -11.45 34.75
C ALA A 6 -28.58 -11.42 35.73
N VAL A 7 -28.52 -10.59 36.79
CA VAL A 7 -29.65 -9.75 37.29
C VAL A 7 -29.29 -9.01 38.60
N VAL A 8 -29.41 -7.67 38.52
CA VAL A 8 -30.01 -6.71 39.49
C VAL A 8 -29.31 -6.34 40.81
N GLY A 9 -29.12 -5.02 40.95
CA GLY A 9 -29.12 -4.26 42.22
C GLY A 9 -29.15 -2.75 41.88
N SER A 10 -30.32 -2.13 41.75
CA SER A 10 -31.13 -1.49 42.82
C SER A 10 -30.62 -0.11 43.29
N ARG A 11 -31.37 0.92 42.85
CA ARG A 11 -31.87 2.11 43.59
C ARG A 11 -30.84 3.04 44.25
N SER A 12 -30.85 4.32 43.85
CA SER A 12 -31.41 5.44 44.65
C SER A 12 -31.04 6.82 44.05
N ALA A 13 -32.05 7.68 43.84
CA ALA A 13 -31.90 9.12 43.60
C ALA A 13 -31.99 9.87 44.96
N PRO A 14 -31.58 11.16 45.07
CA PRO A 14 -32.55 12.25 44.87
C PRO A 14 -32.03 13.66 44.42
N LEU A 15 -32.92 14.38 43.72
CA LEU A 15 -33.37 15.81 43.84
C LEU A 15 -32.40 17.00 44.08
N LEU A 16 -32.52 18.03 43.22
CA LEU A 16 -32.91 19.46 43.48
C LEU A 16 -32.36 20.36 42.33
N ALA A 17 -33.20 20.85 41.41
CA ALA A 17 -33.93 22.13 41.44
C ALA A 17 -33.06 23.38 41.20
N ILE A 18 -33.38 24.14 40.14
CA ILE A 18 -33.84 25.55 40.21
C ILE A 18 -34.05 26.08 38.77
N CYS A 19 -35.26 26.60 38.59
CA CYS A 19 -35.83 27.23 37.39
C CYS A 19 -35.68 28.77 37.51
N LEU A 20 -36.21 29.53 36.53
CA LEU A 20 -36.57 30.97 36.58
C LEU A 20 -35.44 31.97 36.19
N LEU A 21 -35.58 33.01 35.32
CA LEU A 21 -36.70 33.73 34.68
C LEU A 21 -36.18 34.62 33.50
N PHE A 22 -37.06 34.84 32.50
CA PHE A 22 -37.40 36.10 31.80
C PHE A 22 -36.36 36.77 30.85
N ALA A 23 -36.58 36.88 29.53
CA ALA A 23 -37.60 37.61 28.74
C ALA A 23 -37.30 39.11 28.54
N CYS A 24 -37.08 39.57 27.29
CA CYS A 24 -37.43 40.94 26.84
C CYS A 24 -37.29 41.15 25.31
N LEU A 25 -38.43 41.42 24.64
CA LEU A 25 -38.78 42.46 23.62
C LEU A 25 -37.78 42.81 22.48
N ALA A 26 -38.16 43.26 21.28
CA ALA A 26 -39.38 43.28 20.45
C ALA A 26 -39.00 43.95 19.10
N GLN A 27 -39.43 43.34 17.99
CA GLN A 27 -39.97 43.92 16.74
C GLN A 27 -39.22 45.00 15.89
N THR A 28 -39.23 44.82 14.56
CA THR A 28 -39.90 45.72 13.59
C THR A 28 -39.96 45.09 12.17
N ASN A 29 -41.02 45.45 11.44
CA ASN A 29 -41.59 44.83 10.22
C ASN A 29 -40.98 45.30 8.87
N LEU A 30 -41.45 44.64 7.79
CA LEU A 30 -41.60 45.01 6.35
C LEU A 30 -40.78 44.06 5.43
N ALA A 31 -41.31 43.42 4.38
CA ALA A 31 -42.47 43.72 3.54
C ALA A 31 -43.06 42.45 2.88
N LEU A 32 -44.35 42.51 2.57
CA LEU A 32 -45.14 41.51 1.83
C LEU A 32 -45.07 41.75 0.32
N SER A 33 -45.27 40.69 -0.47
CA SER A 33 -46.07 40.78 -1.71
C SER A 33 -46.85 39.47 -1.98
N PRO A 34 -48.02 39.55 -2.65
CA PRO A 34 -49.04 38.50 -2.69
C PRO A 34 -48.95 37.65 -3.98
N THR A 35 -49.66 36.51 -4.05
CA THR A 35 -50.73 36.22 -5.04
C THR A 35 -51.13 34.73 -4.99
N GLN A 36 -52.41 34.52 -4.63
CA GLN A 36 -53.30 33.36 -4.89
C GLN A 36 -52.97 32.01 -4.23
N GLN A 37 -53.62 31.66 -3.11
CA GLN A 37 -55.00 31.16 -3.00
C GLN A 37 -55.38 30.17 -4.11
N THR A 38 -55.78 28.96 -3.71
CA THR A 38 -57.19 28.51 -3.80
C THR A 38 -57.25 26.99 -3.75
N THR A 39 -57.66 26.47 -2.57
CA THR A 39 -58.57 25.32 -2.33
C THR A 39 -58.27 23.95 -2.99
N ARG A 40 -58.67 22.79 -2.47
CA ARG A 40 -59.54 22.37 -1.37
C ARG A 40 -59.24 20.89 -1.14
N ARG A 41 -59.50 20.46 0.09
CA ARG A 41 -59.51 19.07 0.56
C ARG A 41 -60.34 18.13 -0.34
N VAL A 42 -59.78 16.97 -0.71
CA VAL A 42 -60.47 15.68 -0.93
C VAL A 42 -59.40 14.59 -0.66
N ALA A 43 -59.41 13.99 0.53
CA ALA A 43 -59.91 12.64 0.82
C ALA A 43 -58.95 11.50 0.44
N LEU A 44 -58.57 10.73 1.48
CA LEU A 44 -58.33 9.29 1.52
C LEU A 44 -57.97 8.57 0.21
N ALA A 45 -56.71 8.14 0.10
CA ALA A 45 -56.39 6.81 -0.41
C ALA A 45 -55.02 6.39 0.16
N GLN A 46 -55.05 5.47 1.12
CA GLN A 46 -53.88 4.69 1.53
C GLN A 46 -53.38 3.88 0.34
N THR A 47 -52.07 3.88 0.09
CA THR A 47 -51.40 2.66 -0.36
C THR A 47 -50.10 2.52 0.42
N ALA A 48 -50.04 1.44 1.19
CA ALA A 48 -48.85 0.97 1.86
C ALA A 48 -47.81 0.59 0.81
N ILE A 49 -46.62 1.20 0.87
CA ILE A 49 -45.48 0.78 0.05
C ILE A 49 -44.91 -0.47 0.73
N PRO A 50 -44.83 -1.63 0.05
CA PRO A 50 -44.29 -2.83 0.65
C PRO A 50 -42.80 -2.66 0.94
N LEU A 51 -42.43 -3.01 2.18
CA LEU A 51 -41.06 -3.20 2.65
C LEU A 51 -40.42 -4.39 1.91
N ILE A 52 -39.95 -4.16 0.69
CA ILE A 52 -39.13 -5.13 -0.05
C ILE A 52 -37.69 -4.92 0.37
N GLY A 53 -37.21 -5.82 1.22
CA GLY A 53 -35.79 -5.99 1.47
C GLY A 53 -35.09 -6.48 0.21
N VAL A 54 -34.15 -5.70 -0.28
CA VAL A 54 -33.04 -6.19 -1.10
C VAL A 54 -31.79 -5.50 -0.58
N LEU A 55 -30.95 -6.26 0.12
CA LEU A 55 -29.58 -5.88 0.38
C LEU A 55 -28.84 -5.90 -0.96
N PRO A 56 -28.19 -4.82 -1.42
CA PRO A 56 -27.03 -5.01 -2.25
C PRO A 56 -25.87 -5.37 -1.32
N THR A 57 -25.71 -6.66 -1.04
CA THR A 57 -24.41 -7.19 -0.63
C THR A 57 -23.51 -7.12 -1.86
N PHE A 58 -22.95 -5.95 -2.14
CA PHE A 58 -21.79 -5.85 -3.02
C PHE A 58 -20.55 -6.02 -2.16
N ALA A 59 -20.23 -7.28 -1.83
CA ALA A 59 -18.86 -7.65 -1.57
C ALA A 59 -18.13 -7.59 -2.92
N ALA A 60 -17.80 -6.37 -3.36
CA ALA A 60 -16.81 -6.16 -4.39
C ALA A 60 -15.47 -6.61 -3.78
N THR A 61 -15.12 -7.87 -4.00
CA THR A 61 -13.71 -8.27 -3.92
C THR A 61 -13.03 -7.53 -5.07
N ALA A 62 -12.51 -6.35 -4.78
CA ALA A 62 -11.62 -5.65 -5.68
C ALA A 62 -10.39 -6.55 -5.82
N ALA A 63 -10.32 -7.31 -6.92
CA ALA A 63 -9.04 -7.71 -7.45
C ALA A 63 -8.34 -6.41 -7.80
N ALA A 64 -7.50 -5.92 -6.89
CA ALA A 64 -6.70 -4.73 -7.11
C ALA A 64 -5.81 -5.04 -8.32
N GLU A 65 -6.07 -4.38 -9.44
CA GLU A 65 -5.12 -4.35 -10.55
C GLU A 65 -3.85 -3.69 -10.01
N GLU A 66 -2.74 -4.43 -10.01
CA GLU A 66 -1.45 -3.90 -9.57
C GLU A 66 -0.97 -2.86 -10.58
N GLU A 67 -1.23 -1.59 -10.31
CA GLU A 67 -0.76 -0.49 -11.14
C GLU A 67 0.75 -0.30 -10.94
N TYR A 68 1.52 -0.58 -12.00
CA TYR A 68 2.97 -0.39 -12.01
C TYR A 68 3.32 1.08 -12.28
N GLN A 69 4.15 1.64 -11.42
CA GLN A 69 4.75 2.96 -11.58
C GLN A 69 5.99 2.87 -12.47
N ASP A 70 6.20 3.88 -13.32
CA ASP A 70 7.41 4.02 -14.11
C ASP A 70 8.54 4.58 -13.23
N GLY A 71 9.62 3.82 -13.16
CA GLY A 71 10.86 4.18 -12.51
C GLY A 71 11.92 4.68 -13.50
N PRO A 72 13.13 4.99 -13.00
CA PRO A 72 14.23 5.44 -13.85
C PRO A 72 14.62 4.38 -14.88
N GLU A 73 15.02 4.85 -16.07
CA GLU A 73 15.63 4.03 -17.13
C GLU A 73 14.77 2.83 -17.60
N GLY A 74 13.45 2.94 -17.49
CA GLY A 74 12.50 1.90 -17.92
C GLY A 74 12.25 0.79 -16.89
N LEU A 75 12.81 0.92 -15.68
CA LEU A 75 12.41 0.12 -14.53
C LEU A 75 10.92 0.35 -14.27
N LYS A 76 10.16 -0.70 -13.94
CA LYS A 76 8.79 -0.54 -13.42
C LYS A 76 8.67 -1.19 -12.06
N TYR A 77 7.85 -0.61 -11.19
CA TYR A 77 7.66 -1.16 -9.86
C TYR A 77 6.27 -0.89 -9.30
N VAL A 78 5.86 -1.72 -8.34
CA VAL A 78 4.68 -1.48 -7.50
C VAL A 78 5.04 -1.76 -6.05
N VAL A 79 4.62 -0.86 -5.16
CA VAL A 79 4.84 -1.01 -3.72
C VAL A 79 3.76 -1.92 -3.15
N THR A 80 4.14 -3.14 -2.78
CA THR A 80 3.21 -4.12 -2.20
C THR A 80 3.07 -3.95 -0.69
N LYS A 81 4.12 -3.48 -0.03
CA LYS A 81 4.10 -3.15 1.40
C LYS A 81 4.94 -1.93 1.67
N THR A 82 4.35 -0.88 2.21
CA THR A 82 5.06 0.34 2.59
C THR A 82 5.99 0.09 3.79
N GLY A 83 7.24 0.54 3.68
CA GLY A 83 8.21 0.56 4.78
C GLY A 83 8.11 1.84 5.60
N THR A 84 8.62 1.81 6.83
CA THR A 84 8.62 2.96 7.75
C THR A 84 10.01 3.30 8.29
N GLY A 85 11.03 2.53 7.91
CA GLY A 85 12.40 2.77 8.36
C GLY A 85 13.20 3.67 7.43
N PRO A 86 14.49 3.88 7.74
CA PRO A 86 15.34 4.79 6.98
C PRO A 86 15.55 4.30 5.54
N LYS A 87 15.70 5.26 4.63
CA LYS A 87 16.18 5.03 3.27
C LYS A 87 17.70 4.83 3.30
N PRO A 88 18.24 3.77 2.65
CA PRO A 88 19.67 3.52 2.67
C PRO A 88 20.43 4.58 1.88
N GLN A 89 21.66 4.82 2.32
CA GLN A 89 22.61 5.69 1.64
C GLN A 89 23.57 4.86 0.79
N ARG A 90 24.22 5.51 -0.16
CA ARG A 90 25.20 4.88 -1.04
C ARG A 90 26.35 4.26 -0.24
N ALA A 91 26.80 3.07 -0.65
CA ALA A 91 27.80 2.23 0.01
C ALA A 91 27.42 1.66 1.39
N GLN A 92 26.21 1.93 1.89
CA GLN A 92 25.71 1.38 3.15
C GLN A 92 25.39 -0.11 3.00
N LYS A 93 25.65 -0.89 4.06
CA LYS A 93 25.30 -2.31 4.12
C LYS A 93 23.80 -2.44 4.34
N ILE A 94 23.16 -3.26 3.53
CA ILE A 94 21.74 -3.56 3.61
C ILE A 94 21.50 -5.06 3.55
N GLN A 95 20.34 -5.46 4.03
CA GLN A 95 19.84 -6.82 3.99
C GLN A 95 18.49 -6.82 3.25
N THR A 96 18.36 -7.68 2.25
CA THR A 96 17.15 -7.78 1.43
C THR A 96 16.79 -9.23 1.20
N SER A 97 15.50 -9.54 1.13
CA SER A 97 15.02 -10.81 0.58
C SER A 97 14.48 -10.58 -0.81
N TYR A 98 14.60 -11.57 -1.67
CA TYR A 98 14.12 -11.52 -3.04
C TYR A 98 13.73 -12.89 -3.58
N THR A 99 12.85 -12.85 -4.58
CA THR A 99 12.57 -13.96 -5.50
C THR A 99 12.66 -13.46 -6.92
N LEU A 100 13.35 -14.20 -7.78
CA LEU A 100 13.52 -13.91 -9.21
C LEU A 100 12.71 -14.88 -10.06
N TRP A 101 11.91 -14.31 -10.94
CA TRP A 101 11.13 -14.99 -11.97
C TRP A 101 11.52 -14.51 -13.36
N ILE A 102 11.39 -15.41 -14.34
CA ILE A 102 11.37 -15.08 -15.76
C ILE A 102 10.03 -15.48 -16.37
N ASN A 103 9.68 -14.85 -17.49
CA ASN A 103 8.39 -15.00 -18.16
C ASN A 103 7.22 -14.56 -17.26
N GLY A 104 7.31 -13.41 -16.58
CA GLY A 104 6.22 -12.86 -15.77
C GLY A 104 6.14 -13.38 -14.32
N PHE A 105 5.25 -12.76 -13.55
CA PHE A 105 4.94 -13.19 -12.19
C PHE A 105 4.06 -14.46 -12.20
N PRO A 106 4.17 -15.33 -11.17
CA PRO A 106 3.43 -16.61 -11.11
C PRO A 106 1.93 -16.46 -10.88
N ASP A 107 1.48 -15.33 -10.35
CA ASP A 107 0.10 -15.02 -10.01
C ASP A 107 -0.61 -14.17 -11.07
N ASP A 108 0.07 -13.79 -12.17
CA ASP A 108 -0.53 -13.06 -13.28
C ASP A 108 -1.40 -13.98 -14.16
N PRO A 109 -2.73 -13.81 -14.19
CA PRO A 109 -3.63 -14.63 -14.99
C PRO A 109 -3.49 -14.40 -16.51
N ASN A 110 -2.89 -13.27 -16.93
CA ASN A 110 -2.74 -12.89 -18.33
C ASN A 110 -1.41 -13.37 -18.92
N ASN A 111 -0.59 -14.06 -18.14
CA ASN A 111 0.73 -14.47 -18.55
C ASN A 111 0.66 -15.60 -19.59
N PRO A 112 1.05 -15.35 -20.86
CA PRO A 112 0.89 -16.34 -21.94
C PRO A 112 1.85 -17.53 -21.80
N ILE A 113 2.92 -17.36 -21.03
CA ILE A 113 3.96 -18.36 -20.82
C ILE A 113 4.06 -18.63 -19.33
N LYS A 114 4.18 -19.90 -18.94
CA LYS A 114 4.36 -20.25 -17.53
C LYS A 114 5.62 -19.57 -16.97
N SER A 115 5.45 -18.84 -15.88
CA SER A 115 6.56 -18.23 -15.15
C SER A 115 7.52 -19.31 -14.64
N LYS A 116 8.81 -18.98 -14.57
CA LYS A 116 9.83 -19.86 -14.05
C LYS A 116 10.62 -19.14 -12.97
N GLN A 117 10.60 -19.69 -11.76
CA GLN A 117 11.47 -19.23 -10.67
C GLN A 117 12.91 -19.61 -11.01
N ILE A 118 13.80 -18.63 -10.94
CA ILE A 118 15.23 -18.82 -11.22
C ILE A 118 16.03 -18.84 -9.92
N ASP A 119 15.73 -17.91 -9.01
CA ASP A 119 16.45 -17.79 -7.74
C ASP A 119 15.54 -17.25 -6.63
N SER A 120 15.89 -17.51 -5.38
CA SER A 120 15.23 -17.01 -4.18
C SER A 120 16.15 -17.03 -2.98
N SER A 121 16.22 -15.91 -2.25
CA SER A 121 16.88 -15.85 -0.95
C SER A 121 16.05 -16.45 0.18
N THR A 122 14.72 -16.51 0.01
CA THR A 122 13.82 -17.10 1.01
C THR A 122 13.72 -18.60 0.76
N LYS A 123 14.23 -19.38 1.73
CA LYS A 123 14.23 -20.84 1.67
C LYS A 123 13.30 -21.39 2.77
N PRO A 124 12.17 -22.03 2.41
CA PRO A 124 11.21 -22.54 3.38
C PRO A 124 11.80 -23.50 4.41
N ILE A 125 12.84 -24.26 4.02
CA ILE A 125 13.42 -25.35 4.82
C ILE A 125 14.63 -24.89 5.66
N LEU A 126 15.31 -23.80 5.27
CA LEU A 126 16.58 -23.37 5.89
C LEU A 126 16.45 -22.05 6.69
N GLY A 127 15.26 -21.47 6.73
CA GLY A 127 15.01 -20.14 7.28
C GLY A 127 15.37 -19.02 6.28
N ASP A 128 14.86 -17.81 6.54
CA ASP A 128 15.21 -16.63 5.75
C ASP A 128 16.70 -16.33 5.88
N GLN A 129 17.43 -16.47 4.78
CA GLN A 129 18.82 -15.99 4.67
C GLN A 129 18.78 -14.67 3.91
N PRO A 130 18.74 -13.52 4.61
CA PRO A 130 18.70 -12.24 3.92
C PRO A 130 20.00 -12.03 3.13
N PHE A 131 19.84 -11.61 1.88
CA PHE A 131 20.93 -11.27 1.00
C PHE A 131 21.58 -9.96 1.46
N LYS A 132 22.89 -10.01 1.73
CA LYS A 132 23.66 -8.87 2.24
C LYS A 132 24.45 -8.24 1.10
N VAL A 133 24.22 -6.95 0.86
CA VAL A 133 24.81 -6.19 -0.24
C VAL A 133 25.05 -4.76 0.20
N ARG A 134 25.98 -4.05 -0.47
CA ARG A 134 26.11 -2.60 -0.32
C ARG A 134 25.28 -1.90 -1.39
N ALA A 135 24.42 -0.98 -0.98
CA ALA A 135 23.54 -0.28 -1.91
C ALA A 135 24.31 0.71 -2.79
N GLY A 136 24.09 0.70 -4.10
CA GLY A 136 24.54 1.76 -5.00
C GLY A 136 26.03 1.74 -5.31
N VAL A 137 26.67 0.58 -5.33
CA VAL A 137 28.11 0.46 -5.64
C VAL A 137 28.37 -0.54 -6.77
N SER A 138 27.37 -0.80 -7.61
CA SER A 138 27.47 -1.67 -8.78
C SER A 138 27.92 -3.10 -8.44
N GLN A 139 27.55 -3.58 -7.25
CA GLN A 139 27.75 -4.97 -6.82
C GLN A 139 26.64 -5.89 -7.34
N VAL A 140 25.51 -5.32 -7.72
CA VAL A 140 24.31 -5.99 -8.24
C VAL A 140 23.92 -5.35 -9.57
N ILE A 141 22.91 -5.94 -10.23
CA ILE A 141 22.38 -5.38 -11.48
C ILE A 141 21.89 -3.93 -11.28
N ARG A 142 21.96 -3.12 -12.32
CA ARG A 142 21.68 -1.68 -12.22
C ARG A 142 20.26 -1.39 -11.73
N GLY A 143 19.27 -2.18 -12.16
CA GLY A 143 17.90 -2.06 -11.67
C GLY A 143 17.78 -2.23 -10.15
N TRP A 144 18.62 -3.06 -9.54
CA TRP A 144 18.66 -3.21 -8.08
C TRP A 144 19.30 -2.02 -7.39
N ASP A 145 20.41 -1.49 -7.89
CA ASP A 145 21.05 -0.31 -7.30
C ASP A 145 20.08 0.89 -7.29
N LEU A 146 19.36 1.11 -8.38
CA LEU A 146 18.34 2.16 -8.49
C LEU A 146 17.19 1.94 -7.50
N THR A 147 16.68 0.70 -7.41
CA THR A 147 15.54 0.38 -6.55
C THR A 147 15.91 0.42 -5.07
N LEU A 148 17.01 -0.22 -4.68
CA LEU A 148 17.40 -0.38 -3.28
C LEU A 148 17.73 0.97 -2.64
N LEU A 149 18.29 1.90 -3.43
CA LEU A 149 18.49 3.28 -2.98
C LEU A 149 17.20 4.06 -2.88
N ASP A 150 16.14 3.67 -3.59
CA ASP A 150 14.84 4.34 -3.53
C ASP A 150 13.92 3.83 -2.40
N MET A 151 14.07 2.55 -2.03
CA MET A 151 13.25 1.87 -1.01
C MET A 151 13.52 2.32 0.43
N GLN A 152 12.51 2.16 1.28
CA GLN A 152 12.61 2.33 2.73
C GLN A 152 12.78 0.98 3.44
N GLN A 153 13.45 0.97 4.59
CA GLN A 153 13.53 -0.26 5.39
C GLN A 153 12.13 -0.74 5.80
N GLY A 154 11.90 -2.04 5.66
CA GLY A 154 10.64 -2.73 5.91
C GLY A 154 9.70 -2.79 4.69
N GLU A 155 10.06 -2.09 3.61
CA GLU A 155 9.27 -2.01 2.39
C GLU A 155 9.43 -3.27 1.54
N ALA A 156 8.33 -3.70 0.89
CA ALA A 156 8.33 -4.72 -0.15
C ALA A 156 7.75 -4.16 -1.45
N ARG A 157 8.37 -4.53 -2.57
CA ARG A 157 8.01 -4.08 -3.92
C ARG A 157 8.11 -5.24 -4.91
N ARG A 158 7.26 -5.20 -5.93
CA ARG A 158 7.47 -5.97 -7.16
C ARG A 158 8.15 -5.08 -8.18
N LEU A 159 9.11 -5.63 -8.90
CA LEU A 159 9.92 -4.92 -9.88
C LEU A 159 9.91 -5.67 -11.19
N ILE A 160 9.77 -4.94 -12.28
CA ILE A 160 9.98 -5.41 -13.64
C ILE A 160 11.22 -4.70 -14.14
N VAL A 161 12.29 -5.46 -14.30
CA VAL A 161 13.61 -4.96 -14.71
C VAL A 161 13.82 -5.31 -16.18
N PRO A 162 13.91 -4.33 -17.08
CA PRO A 162 14.21 -4.59 -18.49
C PRO A 162 15.65 -5.12 -18.64
N PRO A 163 15.95 -5.83 -19.74
CA PRO A 163 17.25 -6.48 -19.91
C PRO A 163 18.43 -5.51 -19.84
N GLU A 164 18.27 -4.26 -20.25
CA GLU A 164 19.29 -3.20 -20.19
C GLU A 164 19.74 -2.89 -18.76
N LEU A 165 18.83 -3.03 -17.78
CA LEU A 165 19.11 -2.84 -16.35
C LEU A 165 19.42 -4.15 -15.62
N GLY A 166 19.39 -5.27 -16.34
CA GLY A 166 19.66 -6.62 -15.85
C GLY A 166 20.95 -7.22 -16.42
N TYR A 167 20.82 -8.29 -17.20
CA TYR A 167 21.93 -9.05 -17.77
C TYR A 167 22.16 -8.80 -19.28
N GLY A 168 21.45 -7.84 -19.85
CA GLY A 168 21.57 -7.44 -21.25
C GLY A 168 21.28 -8.56 -22.25
N SER A 169 21.78 -8.40 -23.47
CA SER A 169 21.62 -9.36 -24.56
C SER A 169 22.42 -10.66 -24.37
N LYS A 170 23.38 -10.69 -23.44
CA LYS A 170 24.21 -11.88 -23.18
C LYS A 170 23.55 -12.88 -22.24
N GLY A 171 22.76 -12.39 -21.28
CA GLY A 171 22.19 -13.23 -20.23
C GLY A 171 23.26 -13.80 -19.29
N VAL A 172 22.85 -14.70 -18.38
CA VAL A 172 23.76 -15.38 -17.45
C VAL A 172 23.17 -16.69 -16.95
N GLY A 173 23.94 -17.77 -17.00
CA GLY A 173 23.53 -19.08 -16.48
C GLY A 173 22.13 -19.50 -16.99
N PRO A 174 21.12 -19.65 -16.11
CA PRO A 174 19.75 -20.02 -16.49
C PRO A 174 18.90 -18.88 -17.08
N ILE A 175 19.42 -17.65 -17.11
CA ILE A 175 18.74 -16.44 -17.60
C ILE A 175 19.15 -16.18 -19.05
N PRO A 176 18.21 -16.25 -20.01
CA PRO A 176 18.53 -16.01 -21.41
C PRO A 176 18.86 -14.53 -21.66
N GLY A 177 19.61 -14.28 -22.74
CA GLY A 177 19.89 -12.93 -23.21
C GLY A 177 18.62 -12.19 -23.62
N GLY A 178 18.54 -10.90 -23.27
CA GLY A 178 17.37 -10.07 -23.58
C GLY A 178 16.14 -10.35 -22.72
N ALA A 179 16.27 -11.15 -21.65
CA ALA A 179 15.16 -11.45 -20.76
C ALA A 179 14.79 -10.26 -19.86
N THR A 180 13.51 -9.96 -19.79
CA THR A 180 12.94 -9.13 -18.72
C THR A 180 12.89 -9.94 -17.42
N LEU A 181 13.33 -9.34 -16.33
CA LEU A 181 13.41 -9.97 -15.02
C LEU A 181 12.27 -9.46 -14.14
N TYR A 182 11.61 -10.38 -13.45
CA TYR A 182 10.50 -10.09 -12.56
C TYR A 182 10.92 -10.43 -11.13
N PHE A 183 11.04 -9.41 -10.29
CA PHE A 183 11.49 -9.58 -8.92
C PHE A 183 10.38 -9.25 -7.93
N GLU A 184 10.28 -10.06 -6.88
CA GLU A 184 9.60 -9.68 -5.64
C GLU A 184 10.68 -9.45 -4.59
N MET A 185 10.78 -8.23 -4.06
CA MET A 185 11.86 -7.85 -3.16
C MET A 185 11.34 -7.21 -1.89
N GLN A 186 12.05 -7.42 -0.79
CA GLN A 186 11.80 -6.74 0.47
C GLN A 186 13.11 -6.27 1.08
N LEU A 187 13.16 -4.99 1.47
CA LEU A 187 14.30 -4.43 2.21
C LEU A 187 14.09 -4.71 3.70
N THR A 188 14.76 -5.73 4.24
CA THR A 188 14.52 -6.20 5.61
C THR A 188 15.27 -5.36 6.64
N LYS A 189 16.51 -4.96 6.34
CA LYS A 189 17.32 -4.19 7.27
C LYS A 189 18.27 -3.24 6.55
N VAL A 190 18.43 -2.04 7.10
CA VAL A 190 19.51 -1.11 6.77
C VAL A 190 20.44 -1.06 7.98
N GLU A 191 21.71 -1.40 7.79
CA GLU A 191 22.68 -1.32 8.88
C GLU A 191 23.03 0.14 9.18
N PRO A 192 23.42 0.50 10.41
CA PRO A 192 23.87 1.85 10.72
C PRO A 192 24.97 2.33 9.75
N LEU A 193 24.93 3.63 9.41
CA LEU A 193 25.92 4.22 8.52
C LEU A 193 27.30 4.12 9.17
N GLU A 194 28.19 3.34 8.57
CA GLU A 194 29.60 3.31 8.92
C GLU A 194 30.28 4.51 8.28
N GLU A 195 31.17 5.19 9.01
CA GLU A 195 31.96 6.28 8.44
C GLU A 195 32.82 5.76 7.29
N LEU A 196 32.69 6.38 6.12
CA LEU A 196 33.46 6.01 4.94
C LEU A 196 34.89 6.54 5.05
N THR A 197 35.86 5.74 4.62
CA THR A 197 37.24 6.20 4.45
C THR A 197 37.30 7.27 3.37
N ASP A 198 38.30 8.14 3.41
CA ASP A 198 38.43 9.22 2.41
C ASP A 198 38.64 8.67 1.00
N ASP A 199 39.34 7.54 0.87
CA ASP A 199 39.46 6.82 -0.41
C ASP A 199 38.10 6.32 -0.92
N ALA A 200 37.23 5.83 -0.03
CA ALA A 200 35.89 5.39 -0.41
C ALA A 200 35.01 6.58 -0.83
N LYS A 201 35.08 7.70 -0.11
CA LYS A 201 34.37 8.95 -0.49
C LYS A 201 34.84 9.42 -1.87
N LYS A 202 36.15 9.41 -2.12
CA LYS A 202 36.74 9.77 -3.40
C LYS A 202 36.26 8.85 -4.52
N TRP A 203 36.29 7.54 -4.30
CA TRP A 203 35.81 6.57 -5.30
C TRP A 203 34.34 6.79 -5.66
N LEU A 204 33.48 7.06 -4.67
CA LEU A 204 32.06 7.35 -4.89
C LEU A 204 31.83 8.63 -5.70
N ALA A 205 32.69 9.63 -5.53
CA ALA A 205 32.63 10.88 -6.29
C ALA A 205 33.06 10.68 -7.76
N GLU A 206 34.03 9.80 -8.01
CA GLU A 206 34.53 9.49 -9.36
C GLU A 206 33.61 8.54 -10.15
N HIS A 207 32.77 7.75 -9.46
CA HIS A 207 31.89 6.76 -10.07
C HIS A 207 30.44 7.07 -9.71
N PRO A 208 29.73 7.98 -10.39
CA PRO A 208 28.28 8.15 -10.19
C PRO A 208 27.49 6.88 -10.59
N LEU A 209 26.23 6.80 -10.16
CA LEU A 209 25.30 5.69 -10.48
C LEU A 209 24.82 5.71 -11.93
#